data_AF-A0A0C1E7U2-F1
#
_entry.id   AF-A0A0C1E7U2-F1
#
_cell.length_a   1.000
_cell.length_b   1.000
_cell.length_c   1.000
_cell.angle_alpha   90.00
_cell.angle_beta   90.00
_cell.angle_gamma   90.00
#
_symmetry.space_group_name_H-M   'P 1'
#
loop_
_entity.id
_entity.type
_entity.pdbx_description
1 polymer ?
#
loop_
_entity_poly.entity_id
_entity_poly.type
_entity_poly.pdbx_seq_one_letter_code
_entity_poly.pdbx_strand_id
1 'polypeptide(L)'
;MTPNGNNQGLSEKDFIQEEYPKNPRPFWISLGIVLLVSSMLWLISSWYNQEMSLQYQESPFLQVTNRDMSLFLWQFTDHMRANVKEKTSYLPGFLYLEKVGVDPAAAEQYVVAPPELIFLYHVWDLFLRPEFSPRVIPKEEFKRFLREADEWQPVYWTKAPQGYRDLVQHMDRITEEDLNPLSQEQLPQVVRLAFQGWKNYFIEGDAINALEPTYAEIQSFLERHPHYARNYWHNILETSYPNYLNAFEHPIAHLDALVPKSELAPFLRVAFYNDQKSRAHQ
;
A
#
# COMPACT_ATOMS: atom_id res chain seq x y z
N MET A 1 56.13 -41.15 -61.20
CA MET A 1 54.87 -40.60 -60.67
C MET A 1 54.98 -40.63 -59.15
N THR A 2 55.08 -39.45 -58.52
CA THR A 2 54.79 -39.22 -57.10
C THR A 2 53.31 -39.55 -56.80
N PRO A 3 52.89 -39.83 -55.53
CA PRO A 3 53.34 -39.17 -54.28
C PRO A 3 53.69 -40.15 -53.14
N ASN A 4 54.75 -39.95 -52.34
CA ASN A 4 54.86 -39.00 -51.22
C ASN A 4 53.55 -38.74 -50.45
N GLY A 5 53.16 -39.70 -49.61
CA GLY A 5 52.13 -39.53 -48.59
C GLY A 5 52.72 -39.74 -47.20
N ASN A 6 53.54 -38.79 -46.72
CA ASN A 6 53.82 -38.66 -45.29
C ASN A 6 52.53 -38.19 -44.63
N ASN A 7 51.69 -39.13 -44.19
CA ASN A 7 50.64 -38.85 -43.22
C ASN A 7 51.31 -38.57 -41.87
N GLN A 8 51.88 -37.36 -41.72
CA GLN A 8 52.06 -36.75 -40.41
C GLN A 8 50.65 -36.45 -39.89
N GLY A 9 50.07 -37.42 -39.20
CA GLY A 9 48.87 -37.17 -38.40
C GLY A 9 49.19 -36.02 -37.47
N LEU A 10 48.47 -34.91 -37.64
CA LEU A 10 48.54 -33.77 -36.74
C LEU A 10 48.30 -34.31 -35.32
N SER A 11 49.30 -34.15 -34.46
CA SER A 11 49.27 -34.68 -33.09
C SER A 11 48.30 -33.82 -32.29
N GLU A 12 47.52 -34.41 -31.37
CA GLU A 12 46.63 -33.66 -30.44
C GLU A 12 47.34 -32.49 -29.73
N LYS A 13 48.66 -32.59 -29.57
CA LYS A 13 49.54 -31.54 -29.02
C LYS A 13 49.60 -30.26 -29.88
N ASP A 14 49.17 -30.32 -31.13
CA ASP A 14 49.15 -29.20 -32.08
C ASP A 14 47.80 -28.47 -32.09
N PHE A 15 46.75 -29.02 -31.45
CA PHE A 15 45.39 -28.52 -31.66
C PHE A 15 44.85 -27.59 -30.58
N ILE A 16 45.29 -27.68 -29.33
CA ILE A 16 44.91 -26.72 -28.29
C ILE A 16 46.07 -26.58 -27.31
N GLN A 17 46.98 -25.63 -27.55
CA GLN A 17 47.76 -25.08 -26.45
C GLN A 17 46.82 -24.18 -25.66
N GLU A 18 46.05 -24.77 -24.74
CA GLU A 18 45.46 -24.02 -23.65
C GLU A 18 46.63 -23.54 -22.78
N GLU A 19 47.24 -22.42 -23.20
CA GLU A 19 48.18 -21.67 -22.40
C GLU A 19 47.41 -21.09 -21.21
N TYR A 20 47.12 -21.95 -20.22
CA TYR A 20 46.75 -21.47 -18.92
C TYR A 20 47.90 -20.58 -18.44
N PRO A 21 47.65 -19.29 -18.15
CA PRO A 21 48.71 -18.40 -17.73
C PRO A 21 49.35 -18.99 -16.46
N LYS A 22 50.61 -19.41 -16.56
CA LYS A 22 51.42 -19.95 -15.45
C LYS A 22 51.50 -19.02 -14.26
N ASN A 23 51.20 -17.74 -14.45
CA ASN A 23 51.20 -16.74 -13.41
C ASN A 23 49.77 -16.56 -12.86
N PRO A 24 49.47 -17.06 -11.64
CA PRO A 24 48.15 -16.89 -11.03
C PRO A 24 47.91 -15.46 -10.51
N ARG A 25 48.93 -14.60 -10.49
CA ARG A 25 48.84 -13.21 -9.97
C ARG A 25 47.70 -12.39 -10.58
N PRO A 26 47.50 -12.30 -11.91
CA PRO A 26 46.36 -11.57 -12.50
C PRO A 26 45.00 -12.02 -11.96
N PHE A 27 44.78 -13.34 -11.80
CA PHE A 27 43.55 -13.86 -11.22
C PHE A 27 43.35 -13.38 -9.77
N TRP A 28 44.37 -13.49 -8.92
CA TRP A 28 44.30 -13.04 -7.53
C TRP A 28 44.15 -11.53 -7.39
N ILE A 29 44.77 -10.74 -8.28
CA ILE A 29 44.61 -9.28 -8.34
C ILE A 29 43.17 -8.93 -8.71
N SER A 30 42.61 -9.55 -9.76
CA SER A 30 41.21 -9.34 -10.16
C SER A 30 40.23 -9.74 -9.06
N LEU A 31 40.45 -10.88 -8.40
CA LEU A 31 39.64 -11.30 -7.26
C LEU A 31 39.72 -10.31 -6.09
N GLY A 32 40.92 -9.81 -5.78
CA GLY A 32 41.12 -8.77 -4.76
C GLY A 32 40.38 -7.48 -5.09
N ILE A 33 40.41 -7.05 -6.35
CA ILE A 33 39.65 -5.87 -6.81
C ILE A 33 38.14 -6.10 -6.68
N VAL A 34 37.63 -7.26 -7.11
CA VAL A 34 36.20 -7.59 -7.00
C VAL A 34 35.74 -7.61 -5.54
N LEU A 35 36.53 -8.21 -4.65
CA LEU A 35 36.24 -8.24 -3.21
C LEU A 35 36.27 -6.83 -2.60
N LEU A 36 37.22 -5.99 -3.01
CA LEU A 36 37.33 -4.61 -2.52
C LEU A 36 36.16 -3.74 -3.02
N VAL A 37 35.76 -3.88 -4.28
CA VAL A 37 34.57 -3.17 -4.81
C VAL A 37 33.32 -3.66 -4.11
N SER A 38 33.16 -4.97 -3.94
CA SER A 38 31.98 -5.55 -3.26
C SER A 38 31.90 -5.11 -1.80
N SER A 39 33.02 -5.08 -1.08
CA SER A 39 33.06 -4.62 0.31
C SER A 39 32.81 -3.12 0.42
N MET A 40 33.32 -2.31 -0.50
CA MET A 40 32.99 -0.87 -0.57
C MET A 40 31.51 -0.65 -0.84
N LEU A 41 30.90 -1.36 -1.80
CA LEU A 41 29.48 -1.27 -2.09
C LEU A 41 28.63 -1.69 -0.88
N TRP A 42 29.02 -2.77 -0.19
CA TRP A 42 28.34 -3.22 1.02
C TRP A 42 28.46 -2.21 2.16
N LEU A 43 29.64 -1.63 2.39
CA LEU A 43 29.85 -0.59 3.41
C LEU A 43 29.05 0.68 3.11
N ILE A 44 29.04 1.15 1.85
CA ILE A 44 28.25 2.31 1.44
C ILE A 44 26.76 2.04 1.64
N SER A 45 26.28 0.86 1.22
CA SER A 45 24.89 0.47 1.40
C SER A 45 24.51 0.35 2.88
N SER A 46 25.35 -0.27 3.69
CA SER A 46 25.14 -0.41 5.14
C SER A 46 25.11 0.95 5.84
N TRP A 47 26.06 1.84 5.53
CA TRP A 47 26.11 3.20 6.09
C TRP A 47 24.88 4.01 5.67
N TYR A 48 24.52 3.98 4.39
CA TYR A 48 23.33 4.66 3.87
C TYR A 48 22.06 4.16 4.55
N ASN A 49 21.89 2.85 4.70
CA ASN A 49 20.75 2.27 5.41
C ASN A 49 20.72 2.67 6.89
N GLN A 50 21.88 2.78 7.54
CA GLN A 50 21.98 3.20 8.93
C GLN A 50 21.64 4.67 9.11
N GLU A 51 22.14 5.55 8.23
CA GLU A 51 21.85 6.98 8.23
C GLU A 51 20.37 7.24 7.93
N MET A 52 19.80 6.57 6.92
CA MET A 52 18.37 6.63 6.65
C MET A 52 17.57 6.15 7.86
N SER A 53 17.94 5.01 8.46
CA SER A 53 17.28 4.49 9.67
C SER A 53 17.32 5.49 10.82
N LEU A 54 18.44 6.20 11.04
CA LEU A 54 18.53 7.28 12.02
C LEU A 54 17.58 8.44 11.70
N GLN A 55 17.51 8.88 10.44
CA GLN A 55 16.56 9.92 10.01
C GLN A 55 15.10 9.48 10.22
N TYR A 56 14.76 8.21 9.97
CA TYR A 56 13.45 7.64 10.28
C TYR A 56 13.16 7.61 11.79
N GLN A 57 14.18 7.33 12.61
CA GLN A 57 14.05 7.32 14.07
C GLN A 57 13.93 8.72 14.67
N GLU A 58 14.57 9.73 14.07
CA GLU A 58 14.56 11.11 14.57
C GLU A 58 13.34 11.91 14.13
N SER A 59 12.68 11.52 13.04
CA SER A 59 11.51 12.22 12.50
C SER A 59 10.20 11.45 12.78
N PRO A 60 9.37 11.88 13.76
CA PRO A 60 8.06 11.27 14.00
C PRO A 60 7.16 11.26 12.76
N PHE A 61 7.36 12.21 11.85
CA PHE A 61 6.64 12.28 10.58
C PHE A 61 6.93 11.06 9.68
N LEU A 62 8.13 10.49 9.72
CA LEU A 62 8.48 9.32 8.91
C LEU A 62 8.10 7.99 9.56
N GLN A 63 7.64 8.00 10.82
CA GLN A 63 7.30 6.81 11.61
C GLN A 63 5.89 6.30 11.32
N VAL A 64 5.63 5.96 10.06
CA VAL A 64 4.38 5.34 9.62
C VAL A 64 4.64 3.86 9.35
N THR A 65 3.87 2.96 9.95
CA THR A 65 4.06 1.52 9.70
C THR A 65 3.43 1.08 8.38
N ASN A 66 3.84 -0.06 7.83
CA ASN A 66 3.17 -0.64 6.65
C ASN A 66 1.68 -0.93 6.92
N ARG A 67 1.31 -1.33 8.15
CA ARG A 67 -0.08 -1.50 8.57
C ARG A 67 -0.85 -0.18 8.56
N ASP A 68 -0.28 0.89 9.09
CA ASP A 68 -0.94 2.20 9.10
C ASP A 68 -1.10 2.72 7.68
N MET A 69 -0.06 2.59 6.86
CA MET A 69 -0.11 2.98 5.45
C MET A 69 -1.17 2.18 4.67
N SER A 70 -1.40 0.90 4.99
CA SER A 70 -2.41 0.10 4.27
C SER A 70 -3.83 0.63 4.48
N LEU A 71 -4.16 1.16 5.66
CA LEU A 71 -5.44 1.82 5.93
C LEU A 71 -5.70 2.98 4.98
N PHE A 72 -4.68 3.81 4.76
CA PHE A 72 -4.72 4.93 3.85
C PHE A 72 -4.84 4.47 2.39
N LEU A 73 -4.00 3.52 1.97
CA LEU A 73 -3.94 3.07 0.58
C LEU A 73 -5.25 2.45 0.09
N TRP A 74 -6.02 1.81 0.97
CA TRP A 74 -7.35 1.30 0.61
C TRP A 74 -8.36 2.39 0.25
N GLN A 75 -8.17 3.63 0.73
CA GLN A 75 -8.99 4.78 0.34
C GLN A 75 -8.39 5.55 -0.83
N PHE A 76 -7.06 5.55 -0.96
CA PHE A 76 -6.31 6.20 -2.03
C PHE A 76 -5.65 5.18 -2.94
N THR A 77 -6.48 4.41 -3.63
CA THR A 77 -6.04 3.27 -4.45
C THR A 77 -5.06 3.65 -5.55
N ASP A 78 -5.10 4.89 -6.04
CA ASP A 78 -4.18 5.40 -7.06
C ASP A 78 -2.71 5.38 -6.60
N HIS A 79 -2.47 5.39 -5.28
CA HIS A 79 -1.15 5.28 -4.68
C HIS A 79 -0.77 3.85 -4.28
N MET A 80 -1.63 2.86 -4.53
CA MET A 80 -1.20 1.48 -4.36
C MET A 80 -0.07 1.17 -5.33
N ARG A 81 0.90 0.39 -4.86
CA ARG A 81 2.05 -0.03 -5.67
C ARG A 81 1.67 -0.78 -6.97
N ALA A 82 0.47 -1.35 -7.06
CA ALA A 82 -0.08 -1.94 -8.29
C ALA A 82 -0.28 -0.90 -9.40
N ASN A 83 -0.67 0.31 -9.02
CA ASN A 83 -1.15 1.36 -9.92
C ASN A 83 -0.05 2.36 -10.30
N VAL A 84 1.08 2.37 -9.58
CA VAL A 84 2.23 3.23 -9.91
C VAL A 84 3.12 2.61 -10.98
N LYS A 85 3.69 3.47 -11.84
CA LYS A 85 4.58 3.06 -12.93
C LYS A 85 5.95 2.59 -12.42
N GLU A 86 6.49 3.26 -11.41
CA GLU A 86 7.80 2.99 -10.83
C GLU A 86 7.66 2.26 -9.49
N LYS A 87 8.08 0.98 -9.45
CA LYS A 87 7.89 0.10 -8.28
C LYS A 87 9.16 -0.13 -7.48
N THR A 88 10.30 0.37 -7.95
CA THR A 88 11.61 0.19 -7.30
C THR A 88 11.64 0.96 -5.99
N SER A 89 11.89 0.25 -4.88
CA SER A 89 11.93 0.82 -3.51
C SER A 89 10.63 1.49 -3.02
N TYR A 90 9.56 1.48 -3.81
CA TYR A 90 8.25 2.03 -3.45
C TYR A 90 7.44 0.96 -2.72
N LEU A 91 7.06 1.22 -1.46
CA LEU A 91 6.21 0.33 -0.67
C LEU A 91 6.68 -1.14 -0.69
N PRO A 92 7.94 -1.43 -0.29
CA PRO A 92 8.53 -2.77 -0.41
C PRO A 92 7.78 -3.82 0.41
N GLY A 93 7.18 -3.44 1.54
CA GLY A 93 6.34 -4.30 2.37
C GLY A 93 4.98 -4.65 1.75
N PHE A 94 4.63 -4.05 0.60
CA PHE A 94 3.43 -4.38 -0.14
C PHE A 94 3.78 -5.29 -1.31
N LEU A 95 3.32 -6.54 -1.22
CA LEU A 95 3.62 -7.60 -2.17
C LEU A 95 2.41 -7.88 -3.07
N TYR A 96 2.70 -8.29 -4.30
CA TYR A 96 1.72 -8.62 -5.35
C TYR A 96 1.94 -10.06 -5.84
N LEU A 97 2.19 -10.99 -4.92
CA LEU A 97 2.42 -12.39 -5.29
C LEU A 97 1.10 -13.09 -5.65
N GLU A 98 0.07 -12.93 -4.82
CA GLU A 98 -1.25 -13.56 -5.02
C GLU A 98 -2.42 -12.58 -4.86
N LYS A 99 -2.26 -11.54 -4.03
CA LYS A 99 -3.26 -10.50 -3.72
C LYS A 99 -2.57 -9.18 -3.41
N VAL A 100 -3.28 -8.06 -3.53
CA VAL A 100 -2.78 -6.74 -3.09
C VAL A 100 -2.82 -6.71 -1.56
N GLY A 101 -1.66 -6.84 -0.91
CA GLY A 101 -1.60 -6.91 0.56
C GLY A 101 -0.25 -6.52 1.13
N VAL A 102 -0.18 -6.48 2.46
CA VAL A 102 1.05 -6.24 3.21
C VAL A 102 1.68 -7.58 3.56
N ASP A 103 3.00 -7.71 3.42
CA ASP A 103 3.75 -8.82 4.00
C ASP A 103 3.53 -8.81 5.54
N PRO A 104 2.90 -9.83 6.12
CA PRO A 104 2.61 -9.84 7.56
C PRO A 104 3.86 -9.68 8.43
N ALA A 105 5.02 -10.15 7.97
CA ALA A 105 6.29 -9.99 8.69
C ALA A 105 6.83 -8.55 8.66
N ALA A 106 6.42 -7.75 7.68
CA ALA A 106 6.81 -6.36 7.52
C ALA A 106 5.74 -5.37 8.02
N ALA A 107 4.56 -5.84 8.43
CA ALA A 107 3.42 -4.98 8.78
C ALA A 107 3.73 -3.92 9.84
N GLU A 108 4.53 -4.26 10.85
CA GLU A 108 4.93 -3.35 11.93
C GLU A 108 6.21 -2.56 11.63
N GLN A 109 6.88 -2.83 10.50
CA GLN A 109 8.06 -2.07 10.08
C GLN A 109 7.62 -0.73 9.51
N TYR A 110 8.49 0.28 9.63
CA TYR A 110 8.24 1.57 8.99
C TYR A 110 8.21 1.44 7.48
N VAL A 111 7.25 2.14 6.88
CA VAL A 111 7.04 2.14 5.44
C VAL A 111 8.16 2.91 4.75
N VAL A 112 8.62 2.37 3.62
CA VAL A 112 9.52 3.09 2.71
C VAL A 112 8.67 3.63 1.56
N ALA A 113 8.45 4.95 1.57
CA ALA A 113 7.64 5.66 0.60
C ALA A 113 8.20 7.07 0.33
N PRO A 114 7.88 7.68 -0.82
CA PRO A 114 8.20 9.09 -1.07
C PRO A 114 7.61 10.01 0.02
N PRO A 115 8.30 11.09 0.42
CA PRO A 115 7.81 12.01 1.44
C PRO A 115 6.43 12.59 1.15
N GLU A 116 6.09 12.79 -0.12
CA GLU A 116 4.78 13.30 -0.56
C GLU A 116 3.65 12.33 -0.22
N LEU A 117 3.90 11.03 -0.30
CA LEU A 117 2.93 10.00 0.08
C LEU A 117 2.76 9.94 1.59
N ILE A 118 3.85 10.03 2.34
CA ILE A 118 3.82 10.09 3.81
C ILE A 118 3.08 11.35 4.27
N PHE A 119 3.33 12.49 3.61
CA PHE A 119 2.59 13.73 3.84
C PHE A 119 1.09 13.52 3.62
N LEU A 120 0.71 12.91 2.50
CA LEU A 120 -0.69 12.65 2.19
C LEU A 120 -1.35 11.70 3.19
N TYR A 121 -0.61 10.68 3.67
CA TYR A 121 -1.05 9.83 4.77
C TYR A 121 -1.37 10.67 6.01
N HIS A 122 -0.49 11.58 6.43
CA HIS A 122 -0.73 12.41 7.63
C HIS A 122 -1.88 13.40 7.44
N VAL A 123 -2.05 13.95 6.24
CA VAL A 123 -3.22 14.78 5.91
C VAL A 123 -4.51 13.97 6.04
N TRP A 124 -4.54 12.75 5.49
CA TRP A 124 -5.67 11.85 5.64
C TRP A 124 -5.92 11.46 7.10
N ASP A 125 -4.87 11.12 7.84
CA ASP A 125 -4.96 10.72 9.26
C ASP A 125 -5.53 11.84 10.13
N LEU A 126 -5.13 13.08 9.85
CA LEU A 126 -5.61 14.26 10.57
C LEU A 126 -7.05 14.62 10.21
N PHE A 127 -7.39 14.65 8.92
CA PHE A 127 -8.65 15.21 8.45
C PHE A 127 -9.76 14.18 8.22
N LEU A 128 -9.44 13.02 7.64
CA LEU A 128 -10.46 12.08 7.15
C LEU A 128 -10.63 10.86 8.04
N ARG A 129 -9.58 10.37 8.70
CA ARG A 129 -9.69 9.24 9.63
C ARG A 129 -10.70 9.48 10.76
N PRO A 130 -10.81 10.71 11.34
CA PRO A 130 -11.85 10.99 12.33
C PRO A 130 -13.27 10.98 11.76
N GLU A 131 -13.46 11.25 10.46
CA GLU A 131 -14.75 11.25 9.76
C GLU A 131 -15.21 9.82 9.37
N PHE A 132 -14.77 8.82 10.12
CA PHE A 132 -15.14 7.43 9.90
C PHE A 132 -16.67 7.25 10.00
N SER A 133 -17.27 6.72 8.94
CA SER A 133 -18.69 6.35 8.90
C SER A 133 -18.84 4.86 9.23
N PRO A 134 -19.27 4.50 10.46
CA PRO A 134 -19.36 3.10 10.87
C PRO A 134 -20.44 2.36 10.08
N ARG A 135 -20.12 1.16 9.62
CA ARG A 135 -21.02 0.29 8.87
C ARG A 135 -21.20 -1.02 9.63
N VAL A 136 -22.25 -1.76 9.29
CA VAL A 136 -22.41 -3.16 9.72
C VAL A 136 -21.16 -3.95 9.33
N ILE A 137 -20.67 -4.78 10.25
CA ILE A 137 -19.52 -5.68 10.07
C ILE A 137 -20.05 -7.11 10.19
N PRO A 138 -20.51 -7.73 9.07
CA PRO A 138 -20.99 -9.10 9.11
C PRO A 138 -19.86 -10.06 9.54
N LYS A 139 -20.13 -10.91 10.53
CA LYS A 139 -19.16 -11.86 11.09
C LYS A 139 -18.48 -12.71 10.02
N GLU A 140 -19.24 -13.26 9.07
CA GLU A 140 -18.67 -14.12 8.03
C GLU A 140 -17.80 -13.37 7.01
N GLU A 141 -18.14 -12.11 6.69
CA GLU A 141 -17.27 -11.25 5.89
C GLU A 141 -16.00 -10.87 6.66
N PHE A 142 -16.12 -10.60 7.96
CA PHE A 142 -14.98 -10.30 8.83
C PHE A 142 -14.01 -11.48 8.94
N LYS A 143 -14.55 -12.72 9.05
CA LYS A 143 -13.75 -13.95 8.96
C LYS A 143 -13.03 -14.08 7.62
N ARG A 144 -13.68 -13.68 6.52
CA ARG A 144 -13.06 -13.66 5.19
C ARG A 144 -11.94 -12.63 5.12
N PHE A 145 -12.18 -11.41 5.61
CA PHE A 145 -11.17 -10.36 5.73
C PHE A 145 -9.91 -10.88 6.45
N LEU A 146 -10.06 -11.54 7.61
CA LEU A 146 -8.91 -12.05 8.36
C LEU A 146 -8.12 -13.16 7.66
N ARG A 147 -8.73 -13.90 6.73
CA ARG A 147 -8.03 -14.88 5.87
C ARG A 147 -7.36 -14.23 4.67
N GLU A 148 -7.86 -13.09 4.23
CA GLU A 148 -7.37 -12.37 3.05
C GLU A 148 -6.38 -11.26 3.41
N ALA A 149 -6.39 -10.74 4.63
CA ALA A 149 -5.50 -9.70 5.11
C ALA A 149 -4.79 -10.20 6.38
N ASP A 150 -3.86 -11.14 6.17
CA ASP A 150 -3.18 -11.88 7.23
C ASP A 150 -2.44 -10.94 8.19
N GLU A 151 -1.99 -9.78 7.73
CA GLU A 151 -1.38 -8.77 8.59
C GLU A 151 -2.29 -8.36 9.75
N TRP A 152 -3.63 -8.43 9.61
CA TRP A 152 -4.59 -8.11 10.67
C TRP A 152 -4.85 -9.24 11.66
N GLN A 153 -4.25 -10.41 11.44
CA GLN A 153 -4.27 -11.49 12.43
C GLN A 153 -3.46 -11.08 13.67
N PRO A 154 -3.95 -11.37 14.89
CA PRO A 154 -3.24 -11.04 16.13
C PRO A 154 -1.81 -11.58 16.26
N VAL A 155 -1.49 -12.67 15.55
CA VAL A 155 -0.13 -13.25 15.54
C VAL A 155 0.91 -12.32 14.89
N TYR A 156 0.49 -11.47 13.94
CA TYR A 156 1.36 -10.51 13.25
C TYR A 156 1.21 -9.08 13.77
N TRP A 157 0.30 -8.85 14.73
CA TRP A 157 0.08 -7.54 15.34
C TRP A 157 0.47 -7.56 16.82
N THR A 158 1.74 -7.26 17.11
CA THR A 158 2.30 -7.32 18.46
C THR A 158 1.60 -6.37 19.44
N LYS A 159 1.06 -5.26 18.95
CA LYS A 159 0.31 -4.24 19.72
C LYS A 159 -1.21 -4.46 19.74
N ALA A 160 -1.72 -5.56 19.19
CA ALA A 160 -3.14 -5.88 19.20
C ALA A 160 -3.69 -5.88 20.65
N PRO A 161 -4.80 -5.14 20.92
CA PRO A 161 -5.47 -5.16 22.22
C PRO A 161 -5.92 -6.56 22.61
N GLN A 162 -5.90 -6.87 23.91
CA GLN A 162 -6.23 -8.21 24.38
C GLN A 162 -7.65 -8.63 23.97
N GLY A 163 -8.63 -7.74 24.09
CA GLY A 163 -10.00 -8.01 23.65
C GLY A 163 -10.10 -8.40 22.17
N TYR A 164 -9.30 -7.80 21.28
CA TYR A 164 -9.24 -8.18 19.88
C TYR A 164 -8.60 -9.56 19.67
N ARG A 165 -7.55 -9.90 20.42
CA ARG A 165 -6.95 -11.23 20.38
C ARG A 165 -7.98 -12.30 20.76
N ASP A 166 -8.70 -12.05 21.85
CA ASP A 166 -9.71 -12.97 22.38
C ASP A 166 -10.90 -13.09 21.41
N LEU A 167 -11.30 -11.98 20.78
CA LEU A 167 -12.33 -11.94 19.74
C LEU A 167 -11.97 -12.86 18.58
N VAL A 168 -10.78 -12.69 17.99
CA VAL A 168 -10.35 -13.47 16.81
C VAL A 168 -10.19 -14.94 17.17
N GLN A 169 -9.63 -15.26 18.35
CA GLN A 169 -9.44 -16.64 18.79
C GLN A 169 -10.76 -17.39 19.02
N HIS A 170 -11.81 -16.70 19.47
CA HIS A 170 -13.09 -17.29 19.83
C HIS A 170 -14.24 -16.85 18.92
N MET A 171 -13.92 -16.37 17.72
CA MET A 171 -14.87 -15.76 16.79
C MET A 171 -16.05 -16.68 16.43
N ASP A 172 -15.83 -17.98 16.34
CA ASP A 172 -16.88 -18.97 16.06
C ASP A 172 -17.89 -19.15 17.21
N ARG A 173 -17.58 -18.66 18.42
CA ARG A 173 -18.47 -18.71 19.59
C ARG A 173 -19.35 -17.46 19.72
N ILE A 174 -19.10 -16.44 18.91
CA ILE A 174 -19.83 -15.18 18.93
C ILE A 174 -21.17 -15.37 18.24
N THR A 175 -22.25 -15.06 18.96
CA THR A 175 -23.62 -15.24 18.47
C THR A 175 -24.08 -14.06 17.61
N GLU A 176 -23.46 -12.91 17.81
CA GLU A 176 -23.72 -11.69 17.07
C GLU A 176 -23.33 -11.87 15.60
N GLU A 177 -24.23 -11.48 14.70
CA GLU A 177 -23.97 -11.48 13.26
C GLU A 177 -23.33 -10.16 12.81
N ASP A 178 -23.63 -9.06 13.49
CA ASP A 178 -22.96 -7.76 13.30
C ASP A 178 -21.95 -7.52 14.43
N LEU A 179 -20.67 -7.35 14.06
CA LEU A 179 -19.57 -7.08 14.98
C LEU A 179 -19.36 -5.57 15.24
N ASN A 180 -20.06 -4.70 14.50
CA ASN A 180 -19.91 -3.25 14.66
C ASN A 180 -20.27 -2.74 16.09
N PRO A 181 -21.24 -3.29 16.83
CA PRO A 181 -21.53 -2.82 18.19
C PRO A 181 -20.46 -3.14 19.24
N LEU A 182 -19.46 -3.97 18.94
CA LEU A 182 -18.42 -4.37 19.89
C LEU A 182 -17.61 -3.18 20.42
N SER A 183 -16.97 -3.34 21.57
CA SER A 183 -16.18 -2.26 22.17
C SER A 183 -14.92 -1.93 21.37
N GLN A 184 -14.29 -0.78 21.64
CA GLN A 184 -12.98 -0.40 21.05
C GLN A 184 -11.84 -1.35 21.47
N GLU A 185 -11.98 -2.05 22.59
CA GLU A 185 -11.01 -3.04 23.03
C GLU A 185 -11.15 -4.34 22.22
N GLN A 186 -12.38 -4.75 21.93
CA GLN A 186 -12.69 -5.95 21.17
C GLN A 186 -12.49 -5.75 19.67
N LEU A 187 -12.98 -4.64 19.12
CA LEU A 187 -12.85 -4.31 17.70
C LEU A 187 -12.41 -2.84 17.55
N PRO A 188 -11.09 -2.58 17.61
CA PRO A 188 -10.55 -1.23 17.54
C PRO A 188 -10.91 -0.51 16.24
N GLN A 189 -11.00 0.83 16.28
CA GLN A 189 -11.30 1.65 15.12
C GLN A 189 -10.39 1.37 13.92
N VAL A 190 -9.10 1.11 14.15
CA VAL A 190 -8.15 0.73 13.07
C VAL A 190 -8.57 -0.55 12.35
N VAL A 191 -9.10 -1.54 13.06
CA VAL A 191 -9.57 -2.80 12.47
C VAL A 191 -10.88 -2.57 11.71
N ARG A 192 -11.75 -1.70 12.20
CA ARG A 192 -12.99 -1.32 11.52
C ARG A 192 -12.72 -0.61 10.21
N LEU A 193 -11.79 0.36 10.24
CA LEU A 193 -11.28 1.06 9.07
C LEU A 193 -10.66 0.06 8.08
N ALA A 194 -9.87 -0.88 8.59
CA ALA A 194 -9.23 -1.89 7.77
C ALA A 194 -10.23 -2.79 7.05
N PHE A 195 -11.18 -3.34 7.80
CA PHE A 195 -12.25 -4.17 7.26
C PHE A 195 -13.05 -3.41 6.20
N GLN A 196 -13.44 -2.17 6.48
CA GLN A 196 -14.18 -1.33 5.53
C GLN A 196 -13.35 -1.03 4.28
N GLY A 197 -12.05 -0.72 4.42
CA GLY A 197 -11.13 -0.51 3.30
C GLY A 197 -11.00 -1.75 2.43
N TRP A 198 -10.77 -2.91 3.04
CA TRP A 198 -10.73 -4.21 2.36
C TRP A 198 -12.03 -4.48 1.61
N LYS A 199 -13.19 -4.28 2.26
CA LYS A 199 -14.50 -4.51 1.65
C LYS A 199 -14.74 -3.58 0.46
N ASN A 200 -14.41 -2.31 0.59
CA ASN A 200 -14.51 -1.32 -0.49
C ASN A 200 -13.65 -1.73 -1.69
N TYR A 201 -12.44 -2.22 -1.45
CA TYR A 201 -11.51 -2.57 -2.52
C TYR A 201 -11.86 -3.90 -3.20
N PHE A 202 -12.08 -4.98 -2.43
CA PHE A 202 -12.20 -6.34 -2.96
C PHE A 202 -13.63 -6.79 -3.26
N ILE A 203 -14.64 -6.13 -2.69
CA ILE A 203 -16.04 -6.56 -2.81
C ILE A 203 -16.89 -5.48 -3.47
N GLU A 204 -16.72 -4.21 -3.06
CA GLU A 204 -17.65 -3.12 -3.43
C GLU A 204 -17.09 -2.15 -4.47
N GLY A 205 -15.90 -2.41 -5.01
CA GLY A 205 -15.19 -1.50 -5.92
C GLY A 205 -16.01 -1.13 -7.16
N ASP A 206 -16.65 -2.11 -7.79
CA ASP A 206 -17.51 -1.86 -8.97
C ASP A 206 -18.73 -0.98 -8.61
N ALA A 207 -19.36 -1.23 -7.46
CA ALA A 207 -20.49 -0.45 -7.00
C ALA A 207 -20.10 1.00 -6.67
N ILE A 208 -18.91 1.19 -6.05
CA ILE A 208 -18.35 2.52 -5.77
C ILE A 208 -18.05 3.27 -7.07
N ASN A 209 -17.46 2.59 -8.06
CA ASN A 209 -17.10 3.19 -9.34
C ASN A 209 -18.31 3.54 -10.22
N ALA A 210 -19.43 2.84 -10.01
CA ALA A 210 -20.71 3.09 -10.68
C ALA A 210 -21.55 4.20 -10.02
N LEU A 211 -21.10 4.79 -8.91
CA LEU A 211 -21.81 5.91 -8.28
C LEU A 211 -21.87 7.12 -9.20
N GLU A 212 -23.07 7.65 -9.36
CA GLU A 212 -23.37 8.90 -10.07
C GLU A 212 -24.22 9.80 -9.16
N PRO A 213 -23.59 10.44 -8.16
CA PRO A 213 -24.31 11.28 -7.22
C PRO A 213 -24.69 12.62 -7.86
N THR A 214 -25.77 13.20 -7.36
CA THR A 214 -26.19 14.57 -7.67
C THR A 214 -25.44 15.60 -6.83
N TYR A 215 -25.43 16.86 -7.28
CA TYR A 215 -24.87 17.95 -6.47
C TYR A 215 -25.55 18.09 -5.12
N ALA A 216 -26.87 17.87 -5.03
CA ALA A 216 -27.64 17.88 -3.79
C ALA A 216 -27.11 16.84 -2.78
N GLU A 217 -26.85 15.62 -3.25
CA GLU A 217 -26.37 14.53 -2.41
C GLU A 217 -24.95 14.78 -1.91
N ILE A 218 -24.07 15.27 -2.79
CA ILE A 218 -22.70 15.64 -2.40
C ILE A 218 -22.73 16.83 -1.44
N GLN A 219 -23.57 17.84 -1.66
CA GLN A 219 -23.72 18.95 -0.74
C GLN A 219 -24.11 18.47 0.67
N SER A 220 -25.16 17.64 0.76
CA SER A 220 -25.61 17.07 2.04
C SER A 220 -24.55 16.19 2.71
N PHE A 221 -23.70 15.53 1.92
CA PHE A 221 -22.54 14.80 2.44
C PHE A 221 -21.50 15.77 3.01
N LEU A 222 -21.10 16.80 2.27
CA LEU A 222 -20.09 17.77 2.69
C LEU A 222 -20.52 18.61 3.90
N GLU A 223 -21.81 18.86 4.07
CA GLU A 223 -22.35 19.52 5.28
C GLU A 223 -22.12 18.68 6.55
N ARG A 224 -22.06 17.36 6.43
CA ARG A 224 -21.80 16.42 7.54
C ARG A 224 -20.33 16.04 7.68
N HIS A 225 -19.61 16.05 6.57
CA HIS A 225 -18.21 15.64 6.44
C HIS A 225 -17.40 16.74 5.74
N PRO A 226 -17.20 17.90 6.41
CA PRO A 226 -16.65 19.10 5.79
C PRO A 226 -15.19 18.95 5.39
N HIS A 227 -14.43 18.02 5.98
CA HIS A 227 -13.02 17.85 5.60
C HIS A 227 -12.82 17.24 4.22
N TYR A 228 -13.87 16.75 3.55
CA TYR A 228 -13.81 16.38 2.14
C TYR A 228 -13.95 17.58 1.18
N ALA A 229 -14.28 18.78 1.67
CA ALA A 229 -14.50 19.93 0.81
C ALA A 229 -13.24 20.38 0.07
N ARG A 230 -13.43 21.03 -1.10
CA ARG A 230 -12.36 21.42 -2.04
C ARG A 230 -11.21 22.19 -1.38
N ASN A 231 -11.51 23.08 -0.45
CA ASN A 231 -10.53 23.93 0.23
C ASN A 231 -9.44 23.16 0.99
N TYR A 232 -9.69 21.92 1.41
CA TYR A 232 -8.69 21.07 2.06
C TYR A 232 -7.78 20.35 1.06
N TRP A 233 -8.28 20.10 -0.16
CA TRP A 233 -7.66 19.16 -1.09
C TRP A 233 -7.19 19.78 -2.41
N HIS A 234 -7.64 20.99 -2.76
CA HIS A 234 -7.36 21.58 -4.07
C HIS A 234 -5.87 21.60 -4.42
N ASN A 235 -5.02 22.07 -3.51
CA ASN A 235 -3.56 22.13 -3.73
C ASN A 235 -2.91 20.73 -3.82
N ILE A 236 -3.48 19.74 -3.12
CA ILE A 236 -2.97 18.36 -3.10
C ILE A 236 -3.37 17.63 -4.40
N LEU A 237 -4.57 17.89 -4.88
CA LEU A 237 -5.17 17.21 -6.03
C LEU A 237 -5.03 17.99 -7.35
N GLU A 238 -4.40 19.16 -7.35
CA GLU A 238 -4.34 20.06 -8.51
C GLU A 238 -3.85 19.34 -9.77
N THR A 239 -2.89 18.43 -9.64
CA THR A 239 -2.32 17.68 -10.77
C THR A 239 -3.19 16.49 -11.19
N SER A 240 -3.82 15.77 -10.26
CA SER A 240 -4.54 14.52 -10.53
C SER A 240 -6.04 14.74 -10.79
N TYR A 241 -6.66 15.67 -10.07
CA TYR A 241 -8.07 16.05 -10.14
C TYR A 241 -8.22 17.58 -10.05
N PRO A 242 -7.79 18.35 -11.09
CA PRO A 242 -7.83 19.82 -11.06
C PRO A 242 -9.22 20.39 -10.79
N ASN A 243 -10.26 19.71 -11.29
CA ASN A 243 -11.65 20.11 -11.16
C ASN A 243 -12.33 19.60 -9.88
N TYR A 244 -11.60 19.03 -8.92
CA TYR A 244 -12.16 18.44 -7.71
C TYR A 244 -13.16 19.38 -7.01
N LEU A 245 -14.45 19.02 -7.02
CA LEU A 245 -15.55 19.82 -6.45
C LEU A 245 -15.55 21.31 -6.86
N ASN A 246 -15.08 21.63 -8.06
CA ASN A 246 -14.96 23.01 -8.53
C ASN A 246 -16.31 23.74 -8.59
N ALA A 247 -17.39 23.02 -8.92
CA ALA A 247 -18.74 23.60 -8.97
C ALA A 247 -19.22 24.16 -7.62
N PHE A 248 -18.66 23.70 -6.49
CA PHE A 248 -19.04 24.16 -5.15
C PHE A 248 -18.42 25.50 -4.74
N GLU A 249 -17.54 26.10 -5.56
CA GLU A 249 -17.02 27.46 -5.34
C GLU A 249 -18.06 28.55 -5.66
N HIS A 250 -19.13 28.19 -6.36
CA HIS A 250 -20.18 29.09 -6.82
C HIS A 250 -21.56 28.52 -6.50
N PRO A 251 -22.62 29.34 -6.51
CA PRO A 251 -23.99 28.84 -6.41
C PRO A 251 -24.29 27.84 -7.53
N ILE A 252 -24.66 26.63 -7.16
CA ILE A 252 -24.99 25.55 -8.11
C ILE A 252 -26.41 25.77 -8.63
N ALA A 253 -26.54 25.99 -9.94
CA ALA A 253 -27.83 26.30 -10.57
C ALA A 253 -28.81 25.12 -10.57
N HIS A 254 -28.30 23.88 -10.68
CA HIS A 254 -29.08 22.65 -10.78
C HIS A 254 -28.58 21.60 -9.80
N LEU A 255 -29.14 21.58 -8.59
CA LEU A 255 -28.73 20.65 -7.54
C LEU A 255 -29.07 19.18 -7.85
N ASP A 256 -30.05 18.94 -8.72
CA ASP A 256 -30.46 17.64 -9.23
C ASP A 256 -29.56 17.10 -10.35
N ALA A 257 -28.67 17.92 -10.90
CA ALA A 257 -27.72 17.47 -11.91
C ALA A 257 -26.66 16.54 -11.30
N LEU A 258 -26.21 15.56 -12.10
CA LEU A 258 -25.13 14.65 -11.74
C LEU A 258 -23.79 15.38 -11.67
N VAL A 259 -22.98 15.05 -10.65
CA VAL A 259 -21.63 15.57 -10.52
C VAL A 259 -20.71 14.89 -11.55
N PRO A 260 -19.97 15.64 -12.39
CA PRO A 260 -19.05 15.05 -13.34
C PRO A 260 -17.97 14.20 -12.66
N LYS A 261 -17.59 13.09 -13.30
CA LYS A 261 -16.55 12.18 -12.77
C LYS A 261 -15.22 12.88 -12.49
N SER A 262 -14.90 13.95 -13.23
CA SER A 262 -13.69 14.76 -13.04
C SER A 262 -13.70 15.60 -11.76
N GLU A 263 -14.87 15.84 -11.16
CA GLU A 263 -15.00 16.57 -9.89
C GLU A 263 -15.05 15.62 -8.67
N LEU A 264 -15.18 14.31 -8.91
CA LEU A 264 -15.29 13.28 -7.88
C LEU A 264 -14.01 12.43 -7.81
N ALA A 265 -13.08 12.84 -6.96
CA ALA A 265 -11.90 12.05 -6.66
C ALA A 265 -12.26 10.69 -6.01
N PRO A 266 -11.46 9.62 -6.19
CA PRO A 266 -11.78 8.28 -5.71
C PRO A 266 -12.09 8.20 -4.21
N PHE A 267 -11.26 8.83 -3.37
CA PHE A 267 -11.46 8.81 -1.92
C PHE A 267 -12.80 9.45 -1.49
N LEU A 268 -13.26 10.49 -2.19
CA LEU A 268 -14.57 11.10 -1.96
C LEU A 268 -15.70 10.13 -2.31
N ARG A 269 -15.60 9.42 -3.44
CA ARG A 269 -16.62 8.42 -3.84
C ARG A 269 -16.71 7.29 -2.82
N VAL A 270 -15.56 6.80 -2.37
CA VAL A 270 -15.48 5.77 -1.33
C VAL A 270 -16.14 6.27 -0.04
N ALA A 271 -15.83 7.49 0.40
CA ALA A 271 -16.42 8.07 1.60
C ALA A 271 -17.94 8.28 1.48
N PHE A 272 -18.39 8.82 0.35
CA PHE A 272 -19.81 9.00 0.06
C PHE A 272 -20.57 7.67 0.04
N TYR A 273 -20.02 6.64 -0.60
CA TYR A 273 -20.59 5.29 -0.60
C TYR A 273 -20.73 4.74 0.83
N ASN A 274 -19.67 4.86 1.62
CA ASN A 274 -19.66 4.40 3.00
C ASN A 274 -20.71 5.11 3.86
N ASP A 275 -20.87 6.42 3.68
CA ASP A 275 -21.86 7.23 4.36
C ASP A 275 -23.31 6.85 3.97
N GLN A 276 -23.56 6.57 2.69
CA GLN A 276 -24.86 6.03 2.24
C GLN A 276 -25.15 4.67 2.89
N LYS A 277 -24.16 3.77 2.92
CA LYS A 277 -24.30 2.44 3.52
C LYS A 277 -24.48 2.50 5.03
N SER A 278 -23.79 3.41 5.71
CA SER A 278 -23.93 3.60 7.16
C SER A 278 -25.37 3.99 7.53
N ARG A 279 -25.96 4.91 6.75
CA ARG A 279 -27.32 5.41 6.97
C ARG A 279 -28.43 4.43 6.62
N ALA A 280 -28.21 3.54 5.64
CA ALA A 280 -29.20 2.54 5.26
C ALA A 280 -29.52 1.52 6.37
N HIS A 281 -28.70 1.47 7.42
CA HIS A 281 -28.82 0.53 8.54
C HIS A 281 -29.15 1.22 9.88
N GLN A 282 -29.44 2.53 9.87
CA GLN A 282 -29.97 3.28 11.01
C GLN A 282 -31.50 3.35 10.93
#